data_AF-A0A7W7SHQ9-F1
#
_entry.id   AF-A0A7W7SHQ9-F1
#
_cell.length_a   1.000
_cell.length_b   1.000
_cell.length_c   1.000
_cell.angle_alpha   90.00
_cell.angle_beta   90.00
_cell.angle_gamma   90.00
#
_symmetry.space_group_name_H-M   'P 1'
#
loop_
_entity.id
_entity.type
_entity.pdbx_description
1 polymer ?
#
loop_
_entity_poly.entity_id
_entity_poly.type
_entity_poly.pdbx_seq_one_letter_code
_entity_poly.pdbx_strand_id
1 'polypeptide(L)'
;MLTVNFGVPDLARTRFVVSPMGHVLTALTGSHPWAGARRARWWIRMRGRVPHTVAPLLDVVSACRTGIPDFLVAHVPGTRRQLADELDALLATTPAELRQALTGYGTGRAVPRVVIELRDGDTRQLRRLADSARALFQTCLAEDWSDIQRHLRTDIAQRAHIAGEAGIGAMLGGLHHRASWREDGVLRCAVGGPDRVIDLNGRGLELYPNFFVQDGVGAVLVPRRPAVLLHPTTGPSADREELTTDPLSGLIGSARARALRAVGQEPCSTTELAARLGIGLSTASAHAAALRMTGAITTQRQGRQVRHLVAPLGHALLSTVS
;
A
#
# COMPACT_ATOMS: atom_id res chain seq x y z
N MET A 1 11.45 -15.69 10.56
CA MET A 1 10.43 -15.42 11.61
C MET A 1 10.93 -14.32 12.55
N LEU A 2 10.16 -13.26 12.76
CA LEU A 2 10.43 -12.22 13.76
C LEU A 2 9.56 -12.48 15.00
N THR A 3 10.18 -12.52 16.16
CA THR A 3 9.52 -12.64 17.46
C THR A 3 9.80 -11.37 18.26
N VAL A 4 8.76 -10.66 18.67
CA VAL A 4 8.84 -9.42 19.44
C VAL A 4 8.22 -9.66 20.80
N ASN A 5 9.03 -9.54 21.86
CA ASN A 5 8.62 -9.70 23.24
C ASN A 5 8.24 -8.34 23.82
N PHE A 6 7.01 -8.24 24.35
CA PHE A 6 6.48 -7.02 24.95
C PHE A 6 6.52 -7.09 26.48
N GLY A 7 6.99 -6.02 27.11
CA GLY A 7 6.64 -5.70 28.49
C GLY A 7 5.40 -4.80 28.55
N VAL A 8 4.82 -4.65 29.75
CA VAL A 8 3.71 -3.71 29.99
C VAL A 8 4.02 -2.27 29.53
N PRO A 9 5.22 -1.71 29.78
CA PRO A 9 5.54 -0.35 29.32
C PRO A 9 5.58 -0.24 27.79
N ASP A 10 5.83 -1.34 27.08
CA ASP A 10 5.88 -1.36 25.62
C ASP A 10 4.49 -1.23 25.00
N LEU A 11 3.48 -1.84 25.61
CA LEU A 11 2.08 -1.70 25.19
C LEU A 11 1.64 -0.23 25.27
N ALA A 12 1.95 0.45 26.37
CA ALA A 12 1.63 1.87 26.57
C ALA A 12 2.36 2.80 25.59
N ARG A 13 3.51 2.38 25.08
CA ARG A 13 4.34 3.17 24.14
C ARG A 13 4.14 2.78 22.68
N THR A 14 3.32 1.75 22.42
CA THR A 14 2.99 1.30 21.07
C THR A 14 2.07 2.30 20.38
N ARG A 15 2.43 2.73 19.17
CA ARG A 15 1.71 3.80 18.47
C ARG A 15 1.81 3.65 16.95
N PHE A 16 0.81 4.16 16.26
CA PHE A 16 0.86 4.32 14.80
C PHE A 16 1.64 5.57 14.41
N VAL A 17 2.46 5.45 13.37
CA VAL A 17 3.25 6.55 12.82
C VAL A 17 3.14 6.52 11.29
N VAL A 18 2.76 7.65 10.70
CA VAL A 18 2.79 7.82 9.24
C VAL A 18 4.11 8.47 8.85
N SER A 19 4.92 7.75 8.09
CA SER A 19 6.24 8.18 7.64
C SER A 19 6.27 8.42 6.12
N PRO A 20 6.35 9.69 5.65
CA PRO A 20 6.59 10.01 4.24
C PRO A 20 7.88 9.39 3.70
N MET A 21 8.99 9.48 4.42
CA MET A 21 10.27 8.86 4.07
C MET A 21 10.11 7.35 3.94
N GLY A 22 9.40 6.71 4.87
CA GLY A 22 9.07 5.29 4.78
C GLY A 22 8.41 4.93 3.45
N HIS A 23 7.48 5.74 2.96
CA HIS A 23 6.83 5.52 1.65
C HIS A 23 7.76 5.75 0.46
N VAL A 24 8.66 6.73 0.54
CA VAL A 24 9.71 6.96 -0.47
C VAL A 24 10.63 5.75 -0.58
N LEU A 25 11.06 5.20 0.56
CA LEU A 25 11.94 4.03 0.60
C LEU A 25 11.22 2.78 0.07
N THR A 26 9.97 2.54 0.51
CA THR A 26 9.21 1.37 0.07
C THR A 26 8.83 1.42 -1.43
N ALA A 27 8.70 2.61 -1.99
CA ALA A 27 8.53 2.81 -3.42
C ALA A 27 9.75 2.34 -4.25
N LEU A 28 10.96 2.42 -3.70
CA LEU A 28 12.21 2.03 -4.35
C LEU A 28 12.58 0.55 -4.16
N THR A 29 12.00 -0.13 -3.17
CA THR A 29 12.29 -1.55 -2.87
C THR A 29 11.54 -2.49 -3.83
N GLY A 30 12.03 -2.59 -5.07
CA GLY A 30 11.32 -3.20 -6.21
C GLY A 30 11.05 -4.71 -6.16
N SER A 31 11.82 -5.51 -5.42
CA SER A 31 11.67 -6.98 -5.39
C SER A 31 11.46 -7.54 -3.99
N HIS A 32 11.12 -6.70 -3.01
CA HIS A 32 11.05 -7.16 -1.64
C HIS A 32 9.77 -7.99 -1.37
N PRO A 33 9.85 -9.16 -0.68
CA PRO A 33 8.71 -10.03 -0.40
C PRO A 33 7.49 -9.45 0.36
N TRP A 34 7.54 -8.19 0.79
CA TRP A 34 6.40 -7.51 1.44
C TRP A 34 5.73 -6.47 0.54
N ALA A 35 6.35 -6.13 -0.58
CA ALA A 35 5.77 -5.20 -1.56
C ALA A 35 4.79 -5.93 -2.46
N GLY A 36 3.62 -5.33 -2.72
CA GLY A 36 2.59 -5.94 -3.59
C GLY A 36 2.30 -5.19 -4.88
N ALA A 37 1.22 -5.59 -5.53
CA ALA A 37 0.81 -5.11 -6.85
C ALA A 37 0.54 -3.60 -6.91
N ARG A 38 0.07 -2.96 -5.83
CA ARG A 38 -0.11 -1.49 -5.77
C ARG A 38 1.19 -0.75 -6.06
N ARG A 39 2.30 -1.22 -5.47
CA ARG A 39 3.63 -0.64 -5.73
C ARG A 39 4.08 -0.92 -7.16
N ALA A 40 3.86 -2.12 -7.67
CA ALA A 40 4.21 -2.45 -9.06
C ALA A 40 3.46 -1.57 -10.07
N ARG A 41 2.13 -1.42 -9.91
CA ARG A 41 1.29 -0.52 -10.74
C ARG A 41 1.73 0.93 -10.62
N TRP A 42 1.99 1.40 -9.40
CA TRP A 42 2.52 2.74 -9.16
C TRP A 42 3.87 2.95 -9.87
N TRP A 43 4.79 1.99 -9.78
CA TRP A 43 6.11 2.06 -10.40
C TRP A 43 6.03 2.11 -11.93
N ILE A 44 5.16 1.32 -12.56
CA ILE A 44 4.95 1.34 -14.02
C ILE A 44 4.55 2.75 -14.50
N ARG A 45 3.67 3.41 -13.76
CA ARG A 45 3.19 4.77 -14.05
C ARG A 45 4.25 5.85 -13.80
N MET A 46 5.05 5.70 -12.74
CA MET A 46 5.95 6.76 -12.26
C MET A 46 7.39 6.63 -12.74
N ARG A 47 7.88 5.45 -13.15
CA ARG A 47 9.29 5.21 -13.50
C ARG A 47 9.83 6.15 -14.57
N GLY A 48 8.99 6.60 -15.52
CA GLY A 48 9.39 7.56 -16.56
C GLY A 48 9.52 9.00 -16.06
N ARG A 49 8.97 9.31 -14.87
CA ARG A 49 9.05 10.62 -14.21
C ARG A 49 10.16 10.67 -13.16
N VAL A 50 10.80 9.54 -12.82
CA VAL A 50 11.80 9.48 -11.74
C VAL A 50 13.01 10.36 -12.11
N PRO A 51 13.35 11.38 -11.30
CA PRO A 51 14.49 12.24 -11.58
C PRO A 51 15.82 11.49 -11.54
N HIS A 52 16.77 11.88 -12.40
CA HIS A 52 18.14 11.31 -12.36
C HIS A 52 18.85 11.56 -11.02
N THR A 53 18.45 12.60 -10.29
CA THR A 53 18.96 12.92 -8.95
C THR A 53 18.62 11.85 -7.90
N VAL A 54 17.75 10.87 -8.21
CA VAL A 54 17.40 9.76 -7.30
C VAL A 54 18.47 8.67 -7.25
N ALA A 55 19.40 8.62 -8.23
CA ALA A 55 20.38 7.55 -8.35
C ALA A 55 21.16 7.22 -7.04
N PRO A 56 21.69 8.20 -6.27
CA PRO A 56 22.39 7.90 -5.03
C PRO A 56 21.52 7.19 -3.98
N LEU A 57 20.24 7.59 -3.87
CA LEU A 57 19.29 6.94 -2.96
C LEU A 57 18.93 5.53 -3.43
N LEU A 58 18.70 5.36 -4.73
CA LEU A 58 18.41 4.06 -5.31
C LEU A 58 19.58 3.08 -5.10
N ASP A 59 20.82 3.54 -5.26
CA ASP A 59 22.02 2.74 -5.03
C ASP A 59 22.11 2.26 -3.58
N VAL A 60 21.87 3.15 -2.61
CA VAL A 60 21.87 2.82 -1.17
C VAL A 60 20.74 1.86 -0.81
N VAL A 61 19.52 2.06 -1.34
CA VAL A 61 18.37 1.18 -1.04
C VAL A 61 18.57 -0.19 -1.70
N SER A 62 18.98 -0.23 -2.97
CA SER A 62 19.12 -1.48 -3.73
C SER A 62 20.27 -2.36 -3.22
N ALA A 63 21.34 -1.76 -2.71
CA ALA A 63 22.45 -2.50 -2.10
C ALA A 63 22.10 -3.04 -0.69
N CYS A 64 21.00 -2.61 -0.09
CA CYS A 64 20.57 -3.04 1.24
C CYS A 64 19.93 -4.43 1.21
N ARG A 65 20.64 -5.46 1.69
CA ARG A 65 20.14 -6.85 1.71
C ARG A 65 18.94 -7.07 2.65
N THR A 66 18.75 -6.19 3.61
CA THR A 66 17.63 -6.24 4.57
C THR A 66 16.40 -5.44 4.10
N GLY A 67 16.47 -4.84 2.91
CA GLY A 67 15.36 -4.15 2.27
C GLY A 67 15.31 -2.65 2.52
N ILE A 68 15.24 -2.23 3.78
CA ILE A 68 15.20 -0.81 4.15
C ILE A 68 16.46 -0.46 4.95
N PRO A 69 17.26 0.52 4.51
CA PRO A 69 18.39 1.01 5.27
C PRO A 69 17.89 1.70 6.54
N ASP A 70 18.33 1.22 7.69
CA ASP A 70 17.80 1.63 8.99
C ASP A 70 18.11 3.09 9.34
N PHE A 71 19.27 3.61 8.95
CA PHE A 71 19.62 5.02 9.11
C PHE A 71 18.76 5.97 8.26
N LEU A 72 18.14 5.49 7.18
CA LEU A 72 17.18 6.28 6.39
C LEU A 72 15.80 6.36 7.06
N VAL A 73 15.53 5.48 8.04
CA VAL A 73 14.34 5.55 8.89
C VAL A 73 14.73 6.23 10.19
N ALA A 74 14.94 7.54 10.11
CA ALA A 74 15.31 8.34 11.27
C ALA A 74 14.22 8.32 12.35
N HIS A 75 14.64 8.30 13.63
CA HIS A 75 13.71 8.44 14.73
C HIS A 75 13.38 9.92 14.91
N VAL A 76 12.13 10.28 14.62
CA VAL A 76 11.60 11.64 14.80
C VAL A 76 10.53 11.61 15.89
N PRO A 77 10.56 12.54 16.86
CA PRO A 77 9.47 12.68 17.83
C PRO A 77 8.12 12.91 17.13
N GLY A 78 7.04 12.37 17.71
CA GLY A 78 5.68 12.55 17.20
C GLY A 78 5.21 11.46 16.22
N THR A 79 3.89 11.42 16.02
CA THR A 79 3.17 10.38 15.23
C THR A 79 2.79 10.83 13.83
N ARG A 80 2.66 12.14 13.60
CA ARG A 80 2.38 12.74 12.29
C ARG A 80 3.61 13.50 11.84
N ARG A 81 4.45 12.83 11.06
CA ARG A 81 5.71 13.39 10.59
C ARG A 81 5.52 14.02 9.22
N GLN A 82 6.12 15.19 9.02
CA GLN A 82 6.30 15.73 7.69
C GLN A 82 7.59 15.17 7.10
N LEU A 83 7.68 15.17 5.76
CA LEU A 83 8.90 14.72 5.10
C LEU A 83 10.10 15.58 5.52
N ALA A 84 9.89 16.89 5.72
CA ALA A 84 10.93 17.81 6.19
C ALA A 84 11.55 17.34 7.52
N ASP A 85 10.73 16.98 8.50
CA ASP A 85 11.21 16.52 9.81
C ASP A 85 12.09 15.26 9.70
N GLU A 86 11.69 14.32 8.84
CA GLU A 86 12.43 13.07 8.62
C GLU A 86 13.72 13.30 7.84
N LEU A 87 13.74 14.27 6.92
CA LEU A 87 14.95 14.68 6.21
C LEU A 87 15.93 15.42 7.14
N ASP A 88 15.44 16.29 8.01
CA ASP A 88 16.28 16.99 8.98
C ASP A 88 16.91 16.01 9.98
N ALA A 89 16.14 15.02 10.43
CA ALA A 89 16.66 13.95 11.28
C ALA A 89 17.68 13.06 10.56
N LEU A 90 17.50 12.80 9.26
CA LEU A 90 18.53 12.13 8.44
C LEU A 90 19.82 12.95 8.39
N LEU A 91 19.71 14.27 8.16
CA LEU A 91 20.86 15.17 8.11
C LEU A 91 21.59 15.31 9.46
N ALA A 92 20.90 15.06 10.57
CA ALA A 92 21.47 15.02 11.91
C ALA A 92 22.21 13.71 12.25
N THR A 93 22.19 12.71 11.36
CA THR A 93 22.85 11.42 11.60
C THR A 93 24.36 11.59 11.75
N THR A 94 24.93 11.07 12.83
CA THR A 94 26.35 11.20 13.09
C THR A 94 27.18 10.23 12.23
N PRO A 95 28.47 10.54 11.95
CA PRO A 95 29.37 9.59 11.27
C PRO A 95 29.54 8.25 12.00
N ALA A 96 29.37 8.22 13.33
CA ALA A 96 29.42 6.98 14.10
C ALA A 96 28.18 6.10 13.86
N GLU A 97 26.99 6.71 13.88
CA GLU A 97 25.73 6.01 13.54
C GLU A 97 25.74 5.51 12.09
N LEU A 98 26.23 6.32 11.15
CA LEU A 98 26.37 5.92 9.74
C LEU A 98 27.27 4.70 9.57
N ARG A 99 28.45 4.69 10.18
CA ARG A 99 29.36 3.54 10.12
C ARG A 99 28.71 2.27 10.67
N GLN A 100 28.01 2.39 11.79
CA GLN A 100 27.29 1.27 12.39
C GLN A 100 26.19 0.75 11.45
N ALA A 101 25.32 1.62 10.97
CA ALA A 101 24.22 1.28 10.07
C ALA A 101 24.70 0.64 8.76
N LEU A 102 25.81 1.12 8.22
CA LEU A 102 26.35 0.65 6.94
C LEU A 102 27.22 -0.61 7.08
N THR A 103 27.43 -1.16 8.28
CA THR A 103 28.23 -2.39 8.46
C THR A 103 27.63 -3.58 7.69
N GLY A 104 26.30 -3.65 7.58
CA GLY A 104 25.59 -4.74 6.89
C GLY A 104 25.71 -4.77 5.36
N TYR A 105 26.27 -3.73 4.74
CA TYR A 105 26.38 -3.62 3.26
C TYR A 105 27.55 -4.42 2.66
N GLY A 106 28.40 -5.03 3.49
CA GLY A 106 29.58 -5.80 3.04
C GLY A 106 30.73 -4.92 2.52
N THR A 107 31.76 -5.53 1.95
CA THR A 107 32.97 -4.85 1.47
C THR A 107 33.34 -5.32 0.06
N GLY A 108 33.91 -4.45 -0.78
CA GLY A 108 34.42 -4.80 -2.11
C GLY A 108 33.82 -3.99 -3.26
N ARG A 109 34.16 -4.34 -4.51
CA ARG A 109 33.78 -3.61 -5.74
C ARG A 109 32.27 -3.50 -6.01
N ALA A 110 31.46 -4.36 -5.38
CA ALA A 110 30.01 -4.37 -5.54
C ALA A 110 29.28 -3.35 -4.64
N VAL A 111 30.00 -2.68 -3.72
CA VAL A 111 29.42 -1.67 -2.84
C VAL A 111 29.36 -0.33 -3.58
N PRO A 112 28.19 0.33 -3.68
CA PRO A 112 28.09 1.62 -4.33
C PRO A 112 29.01 2.67 -3.71
N ARG A 113 29.56 3.55 -4.54
CA ARG A 113 30.49 4.61 -4.10
C ARG A 113 29.89 5.49 -3.00
N VAL A 114 28.60 5.81 -3.09
CA VAL A 114 27.87 6.58 -2.07
C VAL A 114 27.89 5.89 -0.69
N VAL A 115 27.82 4.55 -0.64
CA VAL A 115 27.90 3.79 0.63
C VAL A 115 29.31 3.85 1.20
N ILE A 116 30.34 3.82 0.36
CA ILE A 116 31.74 3.95 0.79
C ILE A 116 31.97 5.35 1.39
N GLU A 117 31.58 6.41 0.65
CA GLU A 117 31.76 7.79 1.08
C GLU A 117 30.99 8.11 2.38
N LEU A 118 29.79 7.52 2.57
CA LEU A 118 29.05 7.64 3.83
C LEU A 118 29.75 6.94 5.01
N ARG A 119 30.40 5.80 4.79
CA ARG A 119 31.19 5.10 5.83
C ARG A 119 32.41 5.91 6.25
N ASP A 120 33.02 6.61 5.31
CA ASP A 120 34.17 7.49 5.57
C ASP A 120 33.75 8.80 6.27
N GLY A 121 32.44 9.02 6.46
CA GLY A 121 31.89 10.15 7.19
C GLY A 121 31.64 11.39 6.33
N ASP A 122 31.58 11.26 5.00
CA ASP A 122 31.24 12.39 4.12
C ASP A 122 29.75 12.77 4.25
N THR A 123 29.47 13.71 5.14
CA THR A 123 28.12 14.23 5.40
C THR A 123 27.49 14.93 4.19
N ARG A 124 28.26 15.27 3.14
CA ARG A 124 27.69 15.79 1.88
C ARG A 124 26.82 14.74 1.19
N GLN A 125 27.14 13.46 1.38
CA GLN A 125 26.32 12.37 0.84
C GLN A 125 24.96 12.27 1.54
N LEU A 126 24.87 12.55 2.84
CA LEU A 126 23.57 12.63 3.53
C LEU A 126 22.66 13.69 2.87
N ARG A 127 23.22 14.84 2.53
CA ARG A 127 22.48 15.90 1.83
C ARG A 127 22.02 15.45 0.45
N ARG A 128 22.88 14.77 -0.31
CA ARG A 128 22.50 14.18 -1.59
C ARG A 128 21.35 13.18 -1.45
N LEU A 129 21.41 12.29 -0.46
CA LEU A 129 20.32 11.34 -0.20
C LEU A 129 19.02 12.05 0.19
N ALA A 130 19.09 13.09 1.02
CA ALA A 130 17.94 13.89 1.41
C ALA A 130 17.31 14.61 0.19
N ASP A 131 18.13 15.18 -0.68
CA ASP A 131 17.67 15.84 -1.91
C ASP A 131 17.07 14.83 -2.91
N SER A 132 17.67 13.64 -3.05
CA SER A 132 17.12 12.52 -3.81
C SER A 132 15.74 12.12 -3.30
N ALA A 133 15.58 11.95 -1.98
CA ALA A 133 14.32 11.56 -1.35
C ALA A 133 13.24 12.65 -1.55
N ARG A 134 13.62 13.93 -1.38
CA ARG A 134 12.74 15.07 -1.60
C ARG A 134 12.27 15.13 -3.06
N ALA A 135 13.19 15.00 -4.01
CA ALA A 135 12.87 15.03 -5.44
C ALA A 135 11.93 13.87 -5.82
N LEU A 136 12.21 12.65 -5.35
CA LEU A 136 11.35 11.49 -5.62
C LEU A 136 9.95 11.69 -5.04
N PHE A 137 9.85 12.18 -3.81
CA PHE A 137 8.56 12.47 -3.19
C PHE A 137 7.77 13.51 -4.00
N GLN A 138 8.40 14.65 -4.31
CA GLN A 138 7.76 15.74 -5.06
C GLN A 138 7.29 15.31 -6.45
N THR A 139 8.10 14.52 -7.15
CA THR A 139 7.79 14.15 -8.54
C THR A 139 6.82 12.97 -8.65
N CYS A 140 6.87 12.01 -7.71
CA CYS A 140 6.17 10.74 -7.87
C CYS A 140 5.11 10.44 -6.80
N LEU A 141 5.17 11.08 -5.63
CA LEU A 141 4.24 10.81 -4.53
C LEU A 141 3.36 12.01 -4.17
N ALA A 142 3.82 13.25 -4.35
CA ALA A 142 3.14 14.44 -3.85
C ALA A 142 1.70 14.58 -4.36
N GLU A 143 1.46 14.23 -5.64
CA GLU A 143 0.14 14.26 -6.26
C GLU A 143 -0.84 13.28 -5.59
N ASP A 144 -0.42 12.04 -5.34
CA ASP A 144 -1.23 10.99 -4.72
C ASP A 144 -1.21 11.04 -3.18
N TRP A 145 -0.37 11.90 -2.57
CA TRP A 145 -0.04 11.81 -1.15
C TRP A 145 -1.22 12.08 -0.22
N SER A 146 -2.08 13.05 -0.55
CA SER A 146 -3.28 13.33 0.26
C SER A 146 -4.24 12.14 0.31
N ASP A 147 -4.34 11.40 -0.79
CA ASP A 147 -5.17 10.21 -0.91
C ASP A 147 -4.55 9.03 -0.16
N ILE A 148 -3.24 8.84 -0.29
CA ILE A 148 -2.49 7.87 0.53
C ILE A 148 -2.69 8.19 2.02
N GLN A 149 -2.54 9.44 2.46
CA GLN A 149 -2.73 9.82 3.86
C GLN A 149 -4.17 9.59 4.35
N ARG A 150 -5.17 9.81 3.50
CA ARG A 150 -6.56 9.49 3.82
C ARG A 150 -6.74 7.98 4.02
N HIS A 151 -6.20 7.16 3.13
CA HIS A 151 -6.23 5.70 3.24
C HIS A 151 -5.55 5.20 4.53
N LEU A 152 -4.36 5.73 4.84
CA LEU A 152 -3.63 5.39 6.07
C LEU A 152 -4.41 5.79 7.33
N ARG A 153 -5.08 6.95 7.34
CA ARG A 153 -5.90 7.37 8.48
C ARG A 153 -7.11 6.46 8.70
N THR A 154 -7.73 5.99 7.62
CA THR A 154 -8.84 5.01 7.72
C THR A 154 -8.37 3.69 8.31
N ASP A 155 -7.22 3.16 7.86
CA ASP A 155 -6.60 1.96 8.44
C ASP A 155 -6.30 2.14 9.93
N ILE A 156 -5.66 3.24 10.31
CA ILE A 156 -5.34 3.54 11.72
C ILE A 156 -6.63 3.61 12.57
N ALA A 157 -7.68 4.26 12.07
CA ALA A 157 -8.95 4.35 12.78
C ALA A 157 -9.60 2.97 13.00
N GLN A 158 -9.57 2.12 11.97
CA GLN A 158 -10.06 0.74 12.08
C GLN A 158 -9.27 -0.06 13.11
N ARG A 159 -7.93 0.06 13.09
CA ARG A 159 -7.05 -0.66 14.04
C ARG A 159 -7.21 -0.14 15.46
N ALA A 160 -7.39 1.17 15.64
CA ALA A 160 -7.67 1.76 16.94
C ALA A 160 -9.01 1.25 17.50
N HIS A 161 -10.04 1.09 16.66
CA HIS A 161 -11.32 0.51 17.07
C HIS A 161 -11.15 -0.96 17.51
N ILE A 162 -10.42 -1.78 16.74
CA ILE A 162 -10.10 -3.16 17.15
C ILE A 162 -9.34 -3.20 18.48
N ALA A 163 -8.38 -2.29 18.67
CA ALA A 163 -7.64 -2.21 19.92
C ALA A 163 -8.53 -1.85 21.12
N GLY A 164 -9.57 -1.03 20.90
CA GLY A 164 -10.55 -0.67 21.93
C GLY A 164 -11.54 -1.80 22.25
N GLU A 165 -12.07 -2.47 21.23
CA GLU A 165 -13.10 -3.52 21.40
C GLU A 165 -12.52 -4.88 21.77
N ALA A 166 -11.37 -5.26 21.20
CA ALA A 166 -10.78 -6.60 21.32
C ALA A 166 -9.37 -6.57 21.95
N GLY A 167 -8.86 -5.40 22.33
CA GLY A 167 -7.56 -5.23 22.96
C GLY A 167 -6.39 -5.11 21.97
N ILE A 168 -5.26 -4.59 22.49
CA ILE A 168 -4.03 -4.33 21.71
C ILE A 168 -3.48 -5.62 21.09
N GLY A 169 -3.52 -6.74 21.81
CA GLY A 169 -3.05 -8.04 21.30
C GLY A 169 -3.81 -8.50 20.06
N ALA A 170 -5.14 -8.37 20.05
CA ALA A 170 -5.96 -8.68 18.87
C ALA A 170 -5.62 -7.76 17.69
N MET A 171 -5.43 -6.46 17.93
CA MET A 171 -5.01 -5.50 16.90
C MET A 171 -3.63 -5.86 16.31
N LEU A 172 -2.65 -6.18 17.16
CA LEU A 172 -1.30 -6.56 16.75
C LEU A 172 -1.27 -7.89 15.98
N GLY A 173 -2.03 -8.89 16.45
CA GLY A 173 -2.21 -10.16 15.75
C GLY A 173 -2.93 -10.00 14.41
N GLY A 174 -3.81 -9.01 14.29
CA GLY A 174 -4.54 -8.67 13.06
C GLY A 174 -3.79 -7.75 12.09
N LEU A 175 -2.49 -7.47 12.30
CA LEU A 175 -1.72 -6.61 11.38
C LEU A 175 -1.59 -7.22 9.98
N HIS A 176 -1.45 -8.54 9.90
CA HIS A 176 -1.31 -9.30 8.65
C HIS A 176 -1.63 -10.79 8.91
N HIS A 177 -1.97 -11.57 7.87
CA HIS A 177 -2.26 -13.01 8.03
C HIS A 177 -1.06 -13.85 8.50
N ARG A 178 0.15 -13.29 8.42
CA ARG A 178 1.40 -13.88 8.94
C ARG A 178 1.86 -13.28 10.27
N ALA A 179 1.02 -12.46 10.89
CA ALA A 179 1.20 -11.97 12.24
C ALA A 179 0.31 -12.77 13.20
N SER A 180 0.80 -13.08 14.39
CA SER A 180 0.01 -13.67 15.45
C SER A 180 0.47 -13.16 16.81
N TRP A 181 -0.51 -12.80 17.63
CA TRP A 181 -0.28 -12.45 19.03
C TRP A 181 -0.44 -13.69 19.89
N ARG A 182 0.46 -13.87 20.85
CA ARG A 182 0.38 -14.90 21.88
C ARG A 182 0.08 -14.25 23.22
N GLU A 183 -0.69 -14.95 24.05
CA GLU A 183 -1.13 -14.46 25.37
C GLU A 183 0.03 -14.15 26.33
N ASP A 184 1.21 -14.72 26.10
CA ASP A 184 2.45 -14.47 26.83
C ASP A 184 3.14 -13.13 26.48
N GLY A 185 2.48 -12.25 25.71
CA GLY A 185 3.02 -10.94 25.36
C GLY A 185 3.95 -10.97 24.14
N VAL A 186 3.84 -11.99 23.30
CA VAL A 186 4.73 -12.21 22.16
C VAL A 186 4.00 -12.00 20.84
N LEU A 187 4.50 -11.07 20.02
CA LEU A 187 4.08 -10.92 18.63
C LEU A 187 5.02 -11.71 17.72
N ARG A 188 4.46 -12.64 16.95
CA ARG A 188 5.18 -13.38 15.92
C ARG A 188 4.78 -12.87 14.54
N CYS A 189 5.77 -12.49 13.73
CA CYS A 189 5.59 -11.97 12.39
C CYS A 189 6.48 -12.75 11.43
N ALA A 190 5.92 -13.40 10.41
CA ALA A 190 6.74 -13.99 9.36
C ALA A 190 7.27 -12.89 8.43
N VAL A 191 8.39 -12.28 8.83
CA VAL A 191 9.18 -11.36 8.01
C VAL A 191 10.18 -12.18 7.17
N GLY A 192 10.47 -11.73 5.95
CA GLY A 192 11.50 -12.36 5.12
C GLY A 192 12.89 -12.25 5.77
N GLY A 193 13.75 -13.25 5.53
CA GLY A 193 15.10 -13.32 6.09
C GLY A 193 15.24 -14.25 7.31
N PRO A 194 16.37 -14.17 8.04
CA PRO A 194 16.67 -15.06 9.15
C PRO A 194 15.73 -14.83 10.34
N ASP A 195 15.63 -15.83 11.20
CA ASP A 195 14.88 -15.72 12.44
C ASP A 195 15.52 -14.70 13.38
N ARG A 196 14.68 -13.87 14.02
CA ARG A 196 15.12 -12.84 14.96
C ARG A 196 14.18 -12.78 16.16
N VAL A 197 14.75 -12.56 17.34
CA VAL A 197 14.03 -12.32 18.59
C VAL A 197 14.43 -10.95 19.11
N ILE A 198 13.45 -10.17 19.58
CA ILE A 198 13.66 -8.80 20.03
C ILE A 198 12.86 -8.53 21.28
N ASP A 199 13.54 -8.05 22.30
CA ASP A 199 12.91 -7.50 23.50
C ASP A 199 12.77 -5.98 23.36
N LEU A 200 11.54 -5.48 23.50
CA LEU A 200 11.28 -4.05 23.38
C LEU A 200 11.82 -3.27 24.59
N ASN A 201 11.95 -3.91 25.76
CA ASN A 201 12.57 -3.36 26.97
C ASN A 201 12.03 -1.97 27.35
N GLY A 202 10.72 -1.78 27.27
CA GLY A 202 10.05 -0.52 27.59
C GLY A 202 10.22 0.60 26.56
N ARG A 203 10.81 0.34 25.39
CA ARG A 203 10.94 1.33 24.30
C ARG A 203 9.67 1.49 23.47
N GLY A 204 8.78 0.48 23.50
CA GLY A 204 7.59 0.42 22.67
C GLY A 204 7.86 0.06 21.21
N LEU A 205 6.76 -0.04 20.45
CA LEU A 205 6.74 -0.38 19.03
C LEU A 205 6.07 0.74 18.21
N GLU A 206 6.72 1.20 17.15
CA GLU A 206 6.09 2.08 16.16
C GLU A 206 5.51 1.24 15.01
N LEU A 207 4.20 1.33 14.82
CA LEU A 207 3.47 0.67 13.74
C LEU A 207 3.39 1.62 12.54
N TYR A 208 4.02 1.24 11.44
CA TYR A 208 4.08 2.01 10.21
C TYR A 208 3.13 1.40 9.18
N PRO A 209 1.87 1.85 9.10
CA PRO A 209 1.02 1.49 7.98
C PRO A 209 1.66 2.05 6.71
N ASN A 210 1.75 1.24 5.67
CA ASN A 210 2.37 1.66 4.42
C ASN A 210 1.57 1.17 3.22
N PHE A 211 1.24 2.09 2.32
CA PHE A 211 0.35 1.84 1.19
C PHE A 211 0.91 0.84 0.16
N PHE A 212 2.25 0.76 0.06
CA PHE A 212 2.95 -0.11 -0.88
C PHE A 212 3.24 -1.51 -0.31
N VAL A 213 3.08 -1.69 1.00
CA VAL A 213 3.20 -2.98 1.68
C VAL A 213 1.85 -3.70 1.55
N GLN A 214 1.85 -4.93 1.02
CA GLN A 214 0.62 -5.75 0.90
C GLN A 214 0.88 -7.21 1.30
N ASP A 215 1.96 -7.80 0.79
CA ASP A 215 2.18 -9.24 0.88
C ASP A 215 2.96 -9.67 2.12
N GLY A 216 3.23 -8.77 3.06
CA GLY A 216 3.97 -9.10 4.27
C GLY A 216 4.11 -7.96 5.26
N VAL A 217 4.98 -8.18 6.24
CA VAL A 217 5.40 -7.19 7.24
C VAL A 217 6.90 -6.98 7.12
N GLY A 218 7.32 -5.72 7.23
CA GLY A 218 8.73 -5.32 7.29
C GLY A 218 9.10 -4.86 8.70
N ALA A 219 10.37 -4.96 9.08
CA ALA A 219 10.82 -4.48 10.38
C ALA A 219 12.12 -3.70 10.24
N VAL A 220 12.21 -2.56 10.93
CA VAL A 220 13.44 -1.78 11.06
C VAL A 220 13.83 -1.75 12.53
N LEU A 221 15.02 -2.25 12.81
CA LEU A 221 15.45 -2.67 14.13
C LEU A 221 16.78 -2.00 14.47
N VAL A 222 16.70 -0.81 15.06
CA VAL A 222 17.89 -0.03 15.44
C VAL A 222 18.10 -0.14 16.95
N PRO A 223 19.31 -0.50 17.41
CA PRO A 223 19.62 -0.49 18.84
C PRO A 223 19.26 0.84 19.49
N ARG A 224 18.68 0.79 20.70
CA ARG A 224 18.31 1.96 21.52
C ARG A 224 17.21 2.87 20.94
N ARG A 225 16.62 2.54 19.79
CA ARG A 225 15.43 3.22 19.24
C ARG A 225 14.20 2.31 19.41
N PRO A 226 12.98 2.86 19.44
CA PRO A 226 11.77 2.04 19.30
C PRO A 226 11.86 1.16 18.05
N ALA A 227 11.42 -0.09 18.15
CA ALA A 227 11.34 -0.95 16.97
C ALA A 227 10.26 -0.39 16.02
N VAL A 228 10.47 -0.53 14.72
CA VAL A 228 9.49 -0.12 13.71
C VAL A 228 8.99 -1.37 12.99
N LEU A 229 7.68 -1.53 12.90
CA LEU A 229 7.02 -2.58 12.14
C LEU A 229 6.21 -1.96 11.00
N LEU A 230 6.67 -2.15 9.78
CA LEU A 230 5.92 -1.80 8.58
C LEU A 230 4.87 -2.87 8.32
N HIS A 231 3.62 -2.46 8.17
CA HIS A 231 2.51 -3.39 7.95
C HIS A 231 1.60 -2.90 6.82
N PRO A 232 0.88 -3.83 6.18
CA PRO A 232 -0.07 -3.45 5.14
C PRO A 232 -1.26 -2.75 5.77
N THR A 233 -1.90 -1.88 5.00
CA THR A 233 -3.15 -1.25 5.39
C THR A 233 -4.30 -2.24 5.20
N THR A 234 -5.27 -2.29 6.12
CA THR A 234 -6.56 -2.92 5.91
C THR A 234 -7.30 -2.25 4.75
N GLY A 235 -8.16 -3.04 4.14
CA GLY A 235 -8.77 -2.75 2.86
C GLY A 235 -8.46 -3.89 1.90
N PRO A 236 -9.35 -4.17 0.94
CA PRO A 236 -9.09 -5.19 -0.06
C PRO A 236 -7.70 -4.94 -0.65
N SER A 237 -6.83 -5.95 -0.58
CA SER A 237 -5.74 -6.02 -1.54
C SER A 237 -6.45 -5.84 -2.88
N ALA A 238 -6.05 -4.83 -3.66
CA ALA A 238 -6.69 -4.55 -4.94
C ALA A 238 -6.73 -5.79 -5.86
N ASP A 239 -6.03 -6.85 -5.48
CA ASP A 239 -5.93 -8.13 -6.17
C ASP A 239 -7.02 -9.15 -5.77
N ARG A 240 -7.89 -8.84 -4.77
CA ARG A 240 -9.19 -9.55 -4.62
C ARG A 240 -10.33 -8.82 -5.36
N GLU A 241 -10.10 -7.58 -5.79
CA GLU A 241 -11.05 -6.74 -6.53
C GLU A 241 -10.71 -6.54 -8.02
N GLU A 242 -9.52 -6.94 -8.48
CA GLU A 242 -9.16 -6.94 -9.92
C GLU A 242 -9.95 -7.97 -10.76
N LEU A 243 -10.86 -8.75 -10.15
CA LEU A 243 -11.90 -9.45 -10.90
C LEU A 243 -13.13 -8.58 -11.20
N THR A 244 -13.26 -7.36 -10.65
CA THR A 244 -14.41 -6.47 -10.89
C THR A 244 -14.11 -4.97 -10.69
N THR A 245 -13.12 -4.37 -11.35
CA THR A 245 -13.07 -2.88 -11.45
C THR A 245 -13.95 -2.38 -12.57
N ASP A 246 -15.23 -2.66 -12.42
CA ASP A 246 -16.29 -1.94 -13.09
C ASP A 246 -17.24 -1.44 -11.97
N PRO A 247 -17.26 -0.14 -11.66
CA PRO A 247 -18.11 0.42 -10.59
C PRO A 247 -19.60 0.10 -10.80
N LEU A 248 -20.02 -0.05 -12.05
CA LEU A 248 -21.37 -0.51 -12.40
C LEU A 248 -21.54 -2.00 -12.07
N SER A 249 -20.52 -2.83 -12.29
CA SER A 249 -20.51 -4.24 -11.85
C SER A 249 -20.58 -4.37 -10.33
N GLY A 250 -19.97 -3.46 -9.57
CA GLY A 250 -20.08 -3.41 -8.11
C GLY A 250 -21.51 -3.09 -7.64
N LEU A 251 -22.23 -2.24 -8.38
CA LEU A 251 -23.58 -1.81 -8.01
C LEU A 251 -24.67 -2.81 -8.40
N ILE A 252 -24.62 -3.34 -9.62
CA ILE A 252 -25.71 -4.17 -10.18
C ILE A 252 -25.30 -5.61 -10.54
N GLY A 253 -24.04 -5.96 -10.31
CA GLY A 253 -23.44 -7.24 -10.68
C GLY A 253 -22.90 -7.24 -12.11
N SER A 254 -21.80 -7.96 -12.34
CA SER A 254 -21.07 -7.95 -13.61
C SER A 254 -21.89 -8.32 -14.84
N ALA A 255 -22.72 -9.35 -14.72
CA ALA A 255 -23.59 -9.78 -15.82
C ALA A 255 -24.61 -8.71 -16.22
N ARG A 256 -25.17 -7.97 -15.25
CA ARG A 256 -26.16 -6.91 -15.51
C ARG A 256 -25.51 -5.63 -16.02
N ALA A 257 -24.32 -5.29 -15.52
CA ALA A 257 -23.54 -4.18 -16.02
C ALA A 257 -23.16 -4.34 -17.50
N ARG A 258 -22.70 -5.54 -17.89
CA ARG A 258 -22.47 -5.86 -19.33
C ARG A 258 -23.75 -5.75 -20.15
N ALA A 259 -24.87 -6.27 -19.65
CA ALA A 259 -26.15 -6.19 -20.36
C ALA A 259 -26.63 -4.75 -20.54
N LEU A 260 -26.53 -3.90 -19.50
CA LEU A 260 -26.92 -2.49 -19.58
C LEU A 260 -26.04 -1.73 -20.59
N ARG A 261 -24.73 -1.98 -20.62
CA ARG A 261 -23.84 -1.40 -21.63
C ARG A 261 -24.18 -1.86 -23.04
N ALA A 262 -24.45 -3.15 -23.23
CA ALA A 262 -24.80 -3.70 -24.54
C ALA A 262 -26.08 -3.08 -25.12
N VAL A 263 -27.06 -2.74 -24.28
CA VAL A 263 -28.26 -1.99 -24.67
C VAL A 263 -27.95 -0.50 -24.88
N GLY A 264 -27.02 0.07 -24.09
CA GLY A 264 -26.60 1.47 -24.21
C GLY A 264 -25.79 1.82 -25.46
N GLN A 265 -25.13 0.84 -26.09
CA GLN A 265 -24.49 1.05 -27.39
C GLN A 265 -25.52 1.24 -28.50
N GLU A 266 -26.57 0.42 -28.52
CA GLU A 266 -27.64 0.49 -29.51
C GLU A 266 -28.86 -0.30 -29.02
N PRO A 267 -30.10 0.20 -29.22
CA PRO A 267 -31.31 -0.58 -28.96
C PRO A 267 -31.27 -1.98 -29.57
N CYS A 268 -31.63 -3.01 -28.81
CA CYS A 268 -31.53 -4.39 -29.27
C CYS A 268 -32.67 -5.27 -28.73
N SER A 269 -33.01 -6.33 -29.46
CA SER A 269 -33.89 -7.40 -29.01
C SER A 269 -33.19 -8.30 -27.97
N THR A 270 -33.94 -9.18 -27.31
CA THR A 270 -33.37 -10.15 -26.36
C THR A 270 -32.42 -11.14 -27.06
N THR A 271 -32.69 -11.51 -28.31
CA THR A 271 -31.84 -12.40 -29.10
C THR A 271 -30.53 -11.74 -29.47
N GLU A 272 -30.56 -10.48 -29.90
CA GLU A 272 -29.35 -9.70 -30.17
C GLU A 272 -28.54 -9.45 -28.89
N LEU A 273 -29.21 -9.21 -27.77
CA LEU A 273 -28.57 -9.07 -26.46
C LEU A 273 -27.83 -10.36 -26.06
N ALA A 274 -28.47 -11.53 -26.24
CA ALA A 274 -27.86 -12.82 -25.98
C ALA A 274 -26.59 -13.03 -26.82
N ALA A 275 -26.67 -12.71 -28.12
CA ALA A 275 -25.54 -12.79 -29.04
C ALA A 275 -24.39 -11.83 -28.64
N ARG A 276 -24.70 -10.56 -28.35
CA ARG A 276 -23.71 -9.54 -27.92
C ARG A 276 -22.97 -9.94 -26.64
N LEU A 277 -23.64 -10.67 -25.75
CA LEU A 277 -23.09 -11.05 -24.45
C LEU A 277 -22.44 -12.45 -24.45
N GLY A 278 -22.62 -13.24 -25.51
CA GLY A 278 -22.17 -14.64 -25.58
C GLY A 278 -22.87 -15.55 -24.57
N ILE A 279 -24.15 -15.33 -24.29
CA ILE A 279 -24.93 -16.09 -23.30
C ILE A 279 -26.23 -16.66 -23.91
N GLY A 280 -26.86 -17.62 -23.22
CA GLY A 280 -28.14 -18.19 -23.64
C GLY A 280 -29.31 -17.19 -23.60
N LEU A 281 -30.32 -17.42 -24.45
CA LEU A 281 -31.49 -16.54 -24.59
C LEU A 281 -32.29 -16.41 -23.29
N SER A 282 -32.42 -17.49 -22.52
CA SER A 282 -33.09 -17.49 -21.21
C SER A 282 -32.36 -16.58 -20.21
N THR A 283 -31.03 -16.67 -20.15
CA THR A 283 -30.19 -15.83 -19.29
C THR A 283 -30.23 -14.36 -19.70
N ALA A 284 -30.18 -14.08 -21.01
CA ALA A 284 -30.33 -12.71 -21.53
C ALA A 284 -31.72 -12.12 -21.20
N SER A 285 -32.78 -12.92 -21.31
CA SER A 285 -34.13 -12.51 -20.92
C SER A 285 -34.24 -12.18 -19.43
N ALA A 286 -33.64 -13.00 -18.57
CA ALA A 286 -33.59 -12.77 -17.13
C ALA A 286 -32.85 -11.47 -16.76
N HIS A 287 -31.72 -11.18 -17.40
CA HIS A 287 -31.00 -9.92 -17.20
C HIS A 287 -31.80 -8.70 -17.69
N ALA A 288 -32.43 -8.79 -18.86
CA ALA A 288 -33.28 -7.72 -19.38
C ALA A 288 -34.51 -7.48 -18.47
N ALA A 289 -35.13 -8.55 -17.94
CA ALA A 289 -36.23 -8.42 -16.99
C ALA A 289 -35.79 -7.71 -15.70
N ALA A 290 -34.66 -8.10 -15.11
CA ALA A 290 -34.14 -7.45 -13.90
C ALA A 290 -33.79 -5.97 -14.12
N LEU A 291 -33.16 -5.63 -15.25
CA LEU A 291 -32.86 -4.24 -15.62
C LEU A 291 -34.14 -3.43 -15.90
N ARG A 292 -35.19 -4.06 -16.41
CA ARG A 292 -36.49 -3.41 -16.64
C ARG A 292 -37.22 -3.14 -15.34
N MET A 293 -37.23 -4.11 -14.42
CA MET A 293 -37.86 -3.97 -13.10
C MET A 293 -37.23 -2.85 -12.27
N THR A 294 -35.93 -2.62 -12.43
CA THR A 294 -35.21 -1.53 -11.76
C THR A 294 -35.37 -0.19 -12.46
N GLY A 295 -36.01 -0.14 -13.63
CA GLY A 295 -36.15 1.08 -14.42
C GLY A 295 -34.88 1.50 -15.16
N ALA A 296 -33.85 0.64 -15.23
CA ALA A 296 -32.61 0.92 -15.95
C ALA A 296 -32.77 0.78 -17.48
N ILE A 297 -33.68 -0.08 -17.93
CA ILE A 297 -34.07 -0.19 -19.35
C ILE A 297 -35.60 -0.16 -19.49
N THR A 298 -36.07 0.18 -20.69
CA THR A 298 -37.47 0.06 -21.11
C THR A 298 -37.58 -0.79 -22.38
N THR A 299 -38.77 -1.26 -22.69
CA THR A 299 -39.08 -2.01 -23.91
C THR A 299 -40.05 -1.25 -24.78
N GLN A 300 -39.73 -1.10 -26.06
CA GLN A 300 -40.64 -0.56 -27.06
C GLN A 300 -40.81 -1.56 -28.21
N ARG A 301 -42.03 -1.60 -28.76
CA ARG A 301 -42.33 -2.41 -29.94
C ARG A 301 -42.03 -1.58 -31.20
N GLN A 302 -41.08 -2.03 -32.01
CA GLN A 302 -40.78 -1.46 -33.32
C GLN A 302 -41.19 -2.47 -34.38
N GLY A 303 -42.35 -2.24 -35.01
CA GLY A 303 -42.95 -3.17 -35.96
C GLY A 303 -43.25 -4.53 -35.34
N ARG A 304 -42.63 -5.59 -35.87
CA ARG A 304 -42.81 -6.98 -35.41
C ARG A 304 -41.85 -7.39 -34.27
N GLN A 305 -40.95 -6.50 -33.84
CA GLN A 305 -39.90 -6.83 -32.87
C GLN A 305 -40.00 -5.96 -31.60
N VAL A 306 -39.62 -6.53 -30.46
CA VAL A 306 -39.47 -5.82 -29.19
C VAL A 306 -38.00 -5.45 -29.02
N ARG A 307 -37.71 -4.16 -28.83
CA ARG A 307 -36.37 -3.65 -28.58
C ARG A 307 -36.28 -3.11 -27.16
N HIS A 308 -35.17 -3.41 -26.49
CA HIS A 308 -34.78 -2.83 -25.23
C HIS A 308 -34.03 -1.53 -25.50
N LEU A 309 -34.37 -0.48 -24.77
CA LEU A 309 -33.72 0.83 -24.81
C LEU A 309 -33.28 1.20 -23.40
N VAL A 310 -32.20 1.97 -23.28
CA VAL A 310 -31.78 2.51 -21.99
C VAL A 310 -32.79 3.56 -21.53
N ALA A 311 -33.22 3.46 -20.26
CA ALA A 311 -34.11 4.41 -19.62
C ALA A 311 -33.29 5.50 -18.89
N PRO A 312 -33.92 6.60 -18.42
CA PRO A 312 -33.17 7.70 -17.78
C PRO A 312 -32.25 7.26 -16.63
N LEU A 313 -32.70 6.33 -15.78
CA LEU A 313 -31.85 5.75 -14.73
C LEU A 313 -30.66 5.00 -15.31
N GLY A 314 -30.86 4.20 -16.36
CA GLY A 314 -29.76 3.50 -17.03
C GLY A 314 -28.75 4.45 -17.66
N HIS A 315 -29.18 5.59 -18.21
CA HIS A 315 -28.27 6.63 -18.72
C HIS A 315 -27.45 7.25 -17.60
N ALA A 316 -28.08 7.57 -16.45
CA ALA A 316 -27.36 8.07 -15.28
C ALA A 316 -26.34 7.07 -14.74
N LEU A 317 -26.67 5.77 -14.74
CA LEU A 317 -25.76 4.70 -14.34
C LEU A 317 -24.58 4.51 -15.30
N LEU A 318 -24.77 4.77 -16.59
CA LEU A 318 -23.71 4.70 -17.59
C LEU A 318 -22.81 5.95 -17.57
N SER A 319 -23.35 7.13 -17.24
CA SER A 319 -22.60 8.39 -17.24
C SER A 319 -21.83 8.68 -15.95
N THR A 320 -22.27 8.14 -14.81
CA THR A 320 -21.61 8.31 -13.49
C THR A 320 -20.31 7.51 -13.34
N VAL A 321 -20.00 6.66 -14.34
CA VAL A 321 -18.91 5.66 -14.29
C VAL A 321 -18.03 5.70 -15.56
N SER A 322 -18.21 6.69 -16.44
CA SER A 322 -17.36 6.92 -17.63
C SER A 322 -16.26 7.93 -17.33
#